data_AF-A0A835SHI4-F1
#
_entry.id   AF-A0A835SHI4-F1
#
_cell.length_a   1.000
_cell.length_b   1.000
_cell.length_c   1.000
_cell.angle_alpha   90.00
_cell.angle_beta   90.00
_cell.angle_gamma   90.00
#
_symmetry.space_group_name_H-M   'P 1'
#
loop_
_entity.id
_entity.type
_entity.pdbx_description
1 polymer ?
#
loop_
_entity_poly.entity_id
_entity_poly.type
_entity_poly.pdbx_seq_one_letter_code
_entity_poly.pdbx_strand_id
1 'polypeptide(L)'
;MVLNTADRTQLPPLARNLTLHLHRHTLHRATKLEKLIKEGAPGTSVSVNPDKPRKGCFEVRGPGGKTFVSLLDMPRPFTKLKALDVEALAEEVVAALKA
;
A
#
# COMPACT_ATOMS: atom_id res chain seq x y z
N MET A 1 27.31 29.84 26.13
CA MET A 1 27.07 28.46 25.69
C MET A 1 25.71 28.44 25.01
N VAL A 2 25.69 28.57 23.68
CA VAL A 2 24.45 28.74 22.91
C VAL A 2 23.81 27.36 22.79
N LEU A 3 22.70 27.13 23.50
CA LEU A 3 21.97 25.88 23.40
C LEU A 3 21.35 25.83 22.00
N ASN A 4 21.87 24.88 21.23
CA ASN A 4 21.50 24.59 19.85
C ASN A 4 19.98 24.43 19.74
N THR A 5 19.39 25.09 18.76
CA THR A 5 18.04 24.84 18.25
C THR A 5 17.96 23.42 17.68
N ALA A 6 17.95 22.45 18.58
CA ALA A 6 17.69 21.06 18.26
C ALA A 6 16.21 20.92 17.97
N ASP A 7 15.93 20.68 16.69
CA ASP A 7 14.85 19.82 16.24
C ASP A 7 13.47 20.24 16.74
N ARG A 8 12.82 21.10 15.94
CA ARG A 8 11.36 21.07 15.81
C ARG A 8 11.04 19.63 15.44
N THR A 9 10.80 18.83 16.46
CA THR A 9 10.43 17.43 16.39
C THR A 9 9.35 17.38 15.34
N GLN A 10 9.73 16.88 14.17
CA GLN A 10 8.79 16.64 13.11
C GLN A 10 7.75 15.74 13.74
N LEU A 11 6.57 16.31 13.98
CA LEU A 11 5.36 15.54 14.24
C LEU A 11 5.42 14.38 13.25
N PRO A 12 5.37 13.10 13.69
CA PRO A 12 5.56 11.98 12.80
C PRO A 12 4.63 12.22 11.62
N PRO A 13 5.16 12.38 10.38
CA PRO A 13 4.33 12.71 9.24
C PRO A 13 3.29 11.61 9.21
N LEU A 14 2.02 11.95 9.45
CA LEU A 14 0.88 11.04 9.64
C LEU A 14 1.23 9.70 9.04
N ALA A 15 1.64 8.75 9.90
CA ALA A 15 2.36 7.57 9.48
C ALA A 15 1.68 7.01 8.22
N ARG A 16 2.34 7.15 7.07
CA ARG A 16 1.80 6.82 5.76
C ARG A 16 1.72 5.30 5.69
N ASN A 17 0.70 4.77 6.34
CA ASN A 17 0.49 3.35 6.55
C ASN A 17 -0.41 2.87 5.42
N LEU A 18 0.14 2.01 4.58
CA LEU A 18 -0.59 1.27 3.57
C LEU A 18 -0.87 -0.13 4.08
N THR A 19 -2.09 -0.60 3.81
CA THR A 19 -2.50 -1.96 4.16
C THR A 19 -2.97 -2.69 2.92
N LEU A 20 -2.32 -3.81 2.63
CA LEU A 20 -2.57 -4.66 1.49
C LEU A 20 -3.22 -5.96 1.98
N HIS A 21 -4.50 -6.17 1.68
CA HIS A 21 -5.23 -7.39 2.01
C HIS A 21 -5.43 -8.25 0.77
N LEU A 22 -4.74 -9.37 0.68
CA LEU A 22 -4.66 -10.13 -0.56
C LEU A 22 -4.37 -11.61 -0.38
N HIS A 23 -5.08 -12.44 -1.13
CA HIS A 23 -5.00 -13.88 -1.00
C HIS A 23 -3.61 -14.44 -1.36
N ARG A 24 -3.20 -15.60 -0.79
CA ARG A 24 -1.85 -16.17 -0.97
C ARG A 24 -1.39 -16.31 -2.42
N HIS A 25 -2.32 -16.56 -3.36
CA HIS A 25 -1.99 -16.69 -4.78
C HIS A 25 -1.50 -15.40 -5.45
N THR A 26 -1.70 -14.24 -4.81
CA THR A 26 -1.39 -12.93 -5.38
C THR A 26 -0.20 -12.27 -4.67
N LEU A 27 0.50 -13.01 -3.81
CA LEU A 27 1.67 -12.56 -3.06
C LEU A 27 2.77 -11.97 -3.97
N HIS A 28 3.02 -12.57 -5.13
CA HIS A 28 4.02 -12.07 -6.08
C HIS A 28 3.69 -10.66 -6.63
N ARG A 29 2.40 -10.31 -6.74
CA ARG A 29 1.98 -8.97 -7.16
C ARG A 29 2.07 -7.99 -6.00
N ALA A 30 1.76 -8.45 -4.80
CA ALA A 30 1.87 -7.65 -3.59
C ALA A 30 3.31 -7.24 -3.30
N THR A 31 4.26 -8.17 -3.42
CA THR A 31 5.69 -7.87 -3.24
C THR A 31 6.20 -6.92 -4.32
N LYS A 32 5.75 -7.07 -5.58
CA LYS A 32 6.05 -6.10 -6.65
C LYS A 32 5.50 -4.70 -6.32
N LEU A 33 4.24 -4.63 -5.91
CA LEU A 33 3.57 -3.37 -5.54
C LEU A 33 4.28 -2.70 -4.35
N GLU A 34 4.60 -3.46 -3.31
CA GLU A 34 5.34 -2.98 -2.15
C GLU A 34 6.69 -2.40 -2.54
N LYS A 35 7.43 -3.07 -3.43
CA LYS A 35 8.73 -2.59 -3.93
C LYS A 35 8.58 -1.25 -4.66
N LEU A 36 7.63 -1.14 -5.59
CA LEU A 36 7.38 0.10 -6.34
C LEU A 36 6.97 1.26 -5.41
N ILE A 37 6.14 0.99 -4.41
CA ILE A 37 5.74 2.00 -3.41
C ILE A 37 6.95 2.45 -2.59
N LYS A 38 7.79 1.52 -2.13
CA LYS A 38 9.01 1.86 -1.36
C LYS A 38 10.02 2.67 -2.17
N GLU A 39 10.16 2.38 -3.46
CA GLU A 39 11.01 3.13 -4.38
C GLU A 39 10.44 4.53 -4.65
N GLY A 40 9.13 4.66 -4.85
CA GLY A 40 8.48 5.93 -5.17
C GLY A 40 8.22 6.85 -3.97
N ALA A 41 8.08 6.28 -2.77
CA ALA A 41 7.76 6.99 -1.53
C ALA A 41 8.56 6.40 -0.33
N PRO A 42 9.87 6.71 -0.23
CA PRO A 42 10.71 6.25 0.87
C PRO A 42 10.16 6.76 2.21
N GLY A 43 9.96 5.86 3.17
CA GLY A 43 9.34 6.16 4.48
C GLY A 43 7.89 5.72 4.63
N THR A 44 7.29 5.14 3.59
CA THR A 44 5.94 4.55 3.66
C THR A 44 5.99 3.18 4.34
N SER A 45 5.15 2.97 5.35
CA SER A 45 5.00 1.67 6.01
C SER A 45 3.95 0.85 5.26
N VAL A 46 4.34 -0.29 4.68
CA VAL A 46 3.42 -1.18 3.96
C VAL A 46 3.21 -2.44 4.79
N SER A 47 1.96 -2.69 5.18
CA SER A 47 1.54 -3.91 5.88
C SER A 47 0.84 -4.83 4.89
N VAL A 48 1.45 -5.98 4.60
CA VAL A 48 0.87 -7.02 3.76
C VAL A 48 0.20 -8.07 4.63
N ASN A 49 -1.11 -8.25 4.47
CA ASN A 49 -1.93 -9.24 5.17
C ASN A 49 -1.76 -9.21 6.70
N PRO A 50 -2.07 -8.10 7.38
CA PRO A 50 -2.06 -8.09 8.85
C PRO A 50 -3.03 -9.14 9.41
N ASP A 51 -4.17 -9.33 8.72
CA ASP A 51 -5.14 -10.36 8.99
C ASP A 51 -5.15 -11.42 7.89
N LYS A 52 -5.55 -12.65 8.25
CA LYS A 52 -5.62 -13.79 7.32
C LYS A 52 -6.65 -13.48 6.21
N PRO A 53 -6.21 -13.29 4.96
CA PRO A 53 -7.07 -12.80 3.88
C PRO A 53 -8.00 -13.91 3.38
N ARG A 54 -9.26 -13.56 3.11
CA ARG A 54 -10.23 -14.48 2.49
C ARG A 54 -9.81 -14.85 1.06
N LYS A 55 -10.28 -16.00 0.58
CA LYS A 55 -10.01 -16.47 -0.80
C LYS A 55 -10.64 -15.48 -1.79
N GLY A 56 -9.87 -15.03 -2.77
CA GLY A 56 -10.36 -14.11 -3.80
C GLY A 56 -10.40 -12.63 -3.42
N CYS A 57 -9.79 -12.23 -2.30
CA CYS A 57 -9.64 -10.82 -1.94
C CYS A 57 -8.34 -10.22 -2.49
N PHE A 58 -8.44 -9.00 -3.01
CA PHE A 58 -7.34 -8.09 -3.29
C PHE A 58 -7.79 -6.66 -3.02
N GLU A 59 -7.29 -6.09 -1.94
CA GLU A 59 -7.66 -4.76 -1.49
C GLU A 59 -6.41 -3.97 -1.08
N VAL A 60 -6.32 -2.74 -1.56
CA VAL A 60 -5.22 -1.81 -1.27
C VAL A 60 -5.82 -0.58 -0.61
N ARG A 61 -5.52 -0.43 0.68
CA ARG A 61 -5.94 0.69 1.51
C ARG A 61 -4.76 1.61 1.79
N GLY A 62 -4.96 2.88 1.50
CA GLY A 62 -4.07 3.99 1.77
C GLY A 62 -4.28 4.64 3.14
N PRO A 63 -3.38 5.59 3.48
CA PRO A 63 -3.55 6.39 4.69
C PRO A 63 -4.86 7.19 4.64
N GLY A 64 -5.48 7.39 5.80
CA GLY A 64 -6.73 8.14 5.93
C GLY A 64 -7.98 7.38 5.45
N GLY A 65 -7.91 6.07 5.26
CA GLY A 65 -9.06 5.24 4.86
C GLY A 65 -9.38 5.28 3.36
N LYS A 66 -8.48 5.84 2.54
CA LYS A 66 -8.62 5.85 1.09
C LYS A 66 -8.42 4.43 0.55
N THR A 67 -9.37 3.91 -0.21
CA THR A 67 -9.23 2.61 -0.88
C THR A 67 -8.91 2.84 -2.35
N PHE A 68 -7.77 2.33 -2.82
CA PHE A 68 -7.38 2.46 -4.23
C PHE A 68 -8.05 1.39 -5.08
N VAL A 69 -8.02 0.15 -4.59
CA VAL A 69 -8.69 -0.96 -5.24
C VAL A 69 -9.26 -1.88 -4.19
N SER A 70 -10.47 -2.35 -4.42
CA SER A 70 -11.13 -3.36 -3.59
C SER A 70 -11.79 -4.38 -4.51
N LEU A 71 -11.18 -5.54 -4.59
CA LEU A 71 -11.67 -6.70 -5.32
C LEU A 71 -11.92 -7.80 -4.31
N LEU A 72 -13.15 -7.88 -3.81
CA LEU A 72 -13.59 -8.85 -2.83
C LEU A 72 -14.32 -10.02 -3.52
N ASP A 73 -14.25 -11.20 -2.91
CA ASP A 73 -15.03 -12.39 -3.27
C ASP A 73 -15.04 -12.75 -4.77
N MET A 74 -13.89 -12.59 -5.45
CA MET A 74 -13.82 -12.87 -6.88
C MET A 74 -13.98 -14.37 -7.20
N PRO A 75 -14.88 -14.76 -8.11
CA PRO A 75 -14.95 -16.13 -8.60
C PRO A 75 -13.70 -16.46 -9.42
N ARG A 76 -13.34 -17.75 -9.45
CA ARG A 76 -12.31 -18.23 -10.37
C ARG A 76 -12.89 -18.32 -11.80
N PRO A 77 -12.08 -18.09 -12.85
CA PRO A 77 -10.71 -17.58 -12.82
C PRO A 77 -10.64 -16.09 -12.41
N PHE A 78 -9.58 -15.68 -11.71
CA PHE A 78 -9.40 -14.32 -11.21
C PHE A 78 -9.09 -13.30 -12.33
N THR A 79 -10.00 -13.13 -13.28
CA THR A 79 -9.80 -12.33 -14.50
C THR A 79 -9.58 -10.85 -14.18
N LYS A 80 -10.35 -10.30 -13.22
CA LYS A 80 -10.20 -8.91 -12.77
C LYS A 80 -8.81 -8.64 -12.18
N LEU A 81 -8.27 -9.59 -11.42
CA LEU A 81 -6.93 -9.47 -10.86
C LEU A 81 -5.83 -9.61 -11.91
N LYS A 82 -6.06 -10.42 -12.96
CA LYS A 82 -5.12 -10.52 -14.09
C LYS A 82 -5.11 -9.25 -14.94
N ALA A 83 -6.28 -8.65 -15.15
CA ALA A 83 -6.45 -7.40 -15.87
C ALA A 83 -5.98 -6.17 -15.07
N LEU A 84 -5.83 -6.31 -13.75
CA LEU A 84 -5.31 -5.24 -12.91
C LEU A 84 -3.84 -4.98 -13.22
N ASP A 85 -3.56 -3.74 -13.61
CA ASP A 85 -2.21 -3.23 -13.78
C ASP A 85 -1.64 -2.81 -12.42
N VAL A 86 -0.63 -3.55 -11.97
CA VAL A 86 0.04 -3.32 -10.69
C VAL A 86 0.94 -2.09 -10.74
N GLU A 87 1.47 -1.76 -11.91
CA GLU A 87 2.38 -0.61 -12.09
C GLU A 87 1.59 0.69 -12.01
N ALA A 88 0.51 0.79 -12.80
CA ALA A 88 -0.40 1.94 -12.74
C ALA A 88 -0.98 2.14 -11.32
N LEU A 89 -1.35 1.05 -10.64
CA LEU A 89 -1.80 1.12 -9.25
C LEU A 89 -0.71 1.63 -8.30
N ALA A 90 0.54 1.19 -8.50
CA ALA A 90 1.66 1.68 -7.69
C ALA A 90 1.87 3.19 -7.88
N GLU A 91 1.81 3.67 -9.12
CA GLU A 91 1.92 5.09 -9.45
C GLU A 91 0.80 5.90 -8.80
N GLU A 92 -0.45 5.44 -8.88
CA GLU A 92 -1.60 6.09 -8.24
C GLU A 92 -1.41 6.17 -6.72
N VAL A 93 -0.96 5.07 -6.10
CA VAL A 93 -0.67 5.03 -4.67
C VAL A 93 0.44 6.01 -4.32
N VAL A 94 1.57 5.97 -5.03
CA VAL A 94 2.70 6.87 -4.80
C VAL A 94 2.31 8.33 -5.01
N ALA A 95 1.52 8.63 -6.05
CA ALA A 95 1.02 9.98 -6.30
C ALA A 95 0.13 10.47 -5.14
N ALA A 96 -0.78 9.62 -4.67
CA ALA A 96 -1.63 9.93 -3.53
C ALA A 96 -0.85 10.04 -2.20
N LEU A 97 0.30 9.36 -2.09
CA LEU A 97 1.21 9.52 -0.95
C LEU A 97 2.08 10.77 -1.07
N LYS A 98 2.34 11.29 -2.27
CA LYS A 98 3.11 12.53 -2.47
C LYS A 98 2.27 13.78 -2.29
N ALA A 99 0.96 13.69 -2.54
CA ALA A 99 -0.02 14.73 -2.25
C ALA A 99 -0.13 15.03 -0.75
#